data_AF-A0A2N3F0M0-F1
#
_entry.id   AF-A0A2N3F0M0-F1
#
_cell.length_a   1.000
_cell.length_b   1.000
_cell.length_c   1.000
_cell.angle_alpha   90.00
_cell.angle_beta   90.00
_cell.angle_gamma   90.00
#
_symmetry.space_group_name_H-M   'P 1'
#
loop_
_entity.id
_entity.type
_entity.pdbx_description
1 polymer ?
#
loop_
_entity_poly.entity_id
_entity_poly.type
_entity_poly.pdbx_seq_one_letter_code
_entity_poly.pdbx_strand_id
1 'polypeptide(L)'
;MKYLMTLALAGLLAVPAFAAHEHDHPDAGTIAKIEALLADMKCQMDPDDIEIDGDSYDLDDVICEGGKQFDIKLNADFEVIEQREE
;
A
#
# COMPACT_ATOMS: atom_id res chain seq x y z
N MET A 1 -22.87 4.19 61.85
CA MET A 1 -21.94 4.50 60.73
C MET A 1 -22.65 4.06 59.47
N LYS A 2 -23.50 4.92 58.92
CA LYS A 2 -23.30 5.71 57.70
C LYS A 2 -23.05 4.82 56.47
N TYR A 3 -24.13 4.66 55.72
CA TYR A 3 -24.32 3.94 54.46
C TYR A 3 -23.13 4.07 53.51
N LEU A 4 -22.54 2.94 53.14
CA LEU A 4 -21.57 2.85 52.06
C LEU A 4 -22.34 2.96 50.74
N MET A 5 -22.11 4.08 50.06
CA MET A 5 -22.69 4.46 48.77
C MET A 5 -22.40 3.43 47.69
N THR A 6 -23.45 3.14 46.93
CA THR A 6 -23.38 2.55 45.59
C THR A 6 -23.03 3.63 44.56
N LEU A 7 -22.41 3.17 43.46
CA LEU A 7 -22.44 3.72 42.10
C LEU A 7 -21.39 4.77 41.69
N ALA A 8 -20.58 4.38 40.70
CA ALA A 8 -20.02 5.17 39.58
C ALA A 8 -18.80 4.42 39.02
N LEU A 9 -18.49 4.36 37.74
CA LEU A 9 -19.10 4.81 36.49
C LEU A 9 -18.23 4.21 35.37
N ALA A 10 -18.84 3.97 34.22
CA ALA A 10 -18.27 3.41 32.99
C ALA A 10 -16.81 3.81 32.68
N GLY A 11 -15.99 2.80 32.40
CA GLY A 11 -14.64 2.92 31.85
C GLY A 11 -14.62 2.51 30.39
N LEU A 12 -14.87 3.51 29.53
CA LEU A 12 -14.35 3.66 28.16
C LEU A 12 -14.78 2.67 27.08
N LEU A 13 -15.72 3.19 26.29
CA LEU A 13 -16.05 2.82 24.93
C LEU A 13 -14.82 2.80 24.02
N ALA A 14 -14.88 1.86 23.08
CA ALA A 14 -14.35 1.93 21.72
C ALA A 14 -12.85 2.27 21.61
N VAL A 15 -12.02 1.24 21.76
CA VAL A 15 -10.81 1.19 20.95
C VAL A 15 -11.28 1.20 19.49
N PRO A 16 -10.86 2.13 18.63
CA PRO A 16 -10.99 1.89 17.21
C PRO A 16 -10.12 0.67 16.94
N ALA A 17 -10.75 -0.48 16.77
CA ALA A 17 -10.18 -1.56 16.02
C ALA A 17 -9.94 -0.96 14.63
N PHE A 18 -8.73 -0.46 14.39
CA PHE A 18 -8.23 -0.34 13.04
C PHE A 18 -8.37 -1.75 12.47
N ALA A 19 -9.41 -1.95 11.68
CA ALA A 19 -9.55 -3.10 10.83
C ALA A 19 -8.39 -3.01 9.83
N ALA A 20 -7.23 -3.53 10.25
CA ALA A 20 -6.10 -3.86 9.42
C ALA A 20 -6.52 -5.06 8.55
N HIS A 21 -7.37 -4.80 7.56
CA HIS A 21 -7.88 -5.79 6.62
C HIS A 21 -7.92 -5.10 5.26
N GLU A 22 -6.82 -5.28 4.50
CA GLU A 22 -6.57 -4.91 3.07
C GLU A 22 -5.07 -4.54 2.89
N HIS A 23 -4.13 -5.38 3.34
CA HIS A 23 -2.71 -5.04 3.43
C HIS A 23 -1.85 -5.39 2.21
N ASP A 24 -2.44 -5.86 1.12
CA ASP A 24 -1.67 -6.31 -0.06
C ASP A 24 -1.65 -5.26 -1.18
N HIS A 25 -2.43 -4.17 -1.04
CA HIS A 25 -2.57 -3.13 -2.06
C HIS A 25 -2.19 -1.74 -1.52
N PRO A 26 -1.42 -0.93 -2.27
CA PRO A 26 -1.05 0.43 -1.85
C PRO A 26 -2.26 1.37 -1.75
N ASP A 27 -2.10 2.42 -0.92
CA ASP A 27 -3.06 3.51 -0.86
C ASP A 27 -3.03 4.36 -2.15
N ALA A 28 -4.11 5.09 -2.42
CA ALA A 28 -4.26 5.89 -3.63
C ALA A 28 -3.14 6.93 -3.84
N GLY A 29 -2.54 7.46 -2.77
CA GLY A 29 -1.41 8.38 -2.87
C GLY A 29 -0.12 7.69 -3.28
N THR A 30 0.06 6.44 -2.87
CA THR A 30 1.18 5.58 -3.28
C THR A 30 1.02 5.13 -4.74
N ILE A 31 -0.18 4.69 -5.14
CA ILE A 31 -0.51 4.36 -6.54
C ILE A 31 -0.18 5.52 -7.46
N ALA A 32 -0.66 6.74 -7.15
CA ALA A 32 -0.44 7.91 -8.00
C ALA A 32 1.05 8.27 -8.17
N LYS A 33 1.91 7.96 -7.18
CA LYS A 33 3.36 8.15 -7.30
C LYS A 33 3.98 7.13 -8.25
N ILE A 34 3.58 5.86 -8.13
CA ILE A 34 4.05 4.78 -8.98
C ILE A 34 3.63 5.05 -10.43
N GLU A 35 2.37 5.41 -10.68
CA GLU A 35 1.88 5.76 -12.03
C GLU A 35 2.64 6.94 -12.64
N ALA A 36 2.96 7.97 -11.85
CA ALA A 36 3.75 9.11 -12.32
C ALA A 36 5.18 8.70 -12.69
N LEU A 37 5.81 7.84 -11.88
CA LEU A 37 7.14 7.28 -12.16
C LEU A 37 7.12 6.43 -13.44
N LEU A 38 6.13 5.55 -13.59
CA LEU A 38 5.96 4.73 -14.79
C LEU A 38 5.73 5.60 -16.03
N ALA A 39 4.90 6.64 -15.93
CA ALA A 39 4.68 7.59 -17.02
C ALA A 39 5.96 8.31 -17.47
N ASP A 40 6.81 8.72 -16.52
CA ASP A 40 8.13 9.32 -16.81
C ASP A 40 9.08 8.31 -17.49
N MET A 41 8.98 7.02 -17.14
CA MET A 41 9.66 5.91 -17.81
C MET A 41 9.03 5.51 -19.14
N LYS A 42 7.92 6.14 -19.54
CA LYS A 42 7.07 5.77 -20.68
C LYS A 42 6.54 4.34 -20.59
N CYS A 43 6.11 3.97 -19.39
CA CYS A 43 5.51 2.70 -19.06
C CYS A 43 4.10 2.90 -18.47
N GLN A 44 3.32 1.82 -18.46
CA GLN A 44 1.98 1.76 -17.87
C GLN A 44 1.71 0.34 -17.35
N MET A 45 0.85 0.23 -16.34
CA MET A 45 0.33 -1.04 -15.81
C MET A 45 -1.11 -0.85 -15.32
N ASP A 46 -1.78 -1.92 -14.92
CA ASP A 46 -3.02 -1.84 -14.14
C ASP A 46 -2.66 -1.53 -12.68
N PRO A 47 -3.16 -0.44 -12.06
CA PRO A 47 -2.87 -0.14 -10.67
C PRO A 47 -3.36 -1.22 -9.70
N ASP A 48 -4.34 -2.06 -10.10
CA ASP A 48 -4.83 -3.17 -9.29
C ASP A 48 -3.80 -4.33 -9.17
N ASP A 49 -2.77 -4.33 -10.03
CA ASP A 49 -1.69 -5.32 -10.05
C ASP A 49 -0.45 -4.86 -9.24
N ILE A 50 -0.55 -3.78 -8.47
CA ILE A 50 0.55 -3.31 -7.60
C ILE A 50 0.50 -4.04 -6.26
N GLU A 51 1.54 -4.83 -5.97
CA GLU A 51 1.65 -5.59 -4.72
C GLU A 51 2.63 -4.93 -3.73
N ILE A 52 2.28 -4.94 -2.44
CA ILE A 52 3.20 -4.53 -1.35
C ILE A 52 4.00 -5.75 -0.88
N ASP A 53 5.33 -5.72 -1.07
CA ASP A 53 6.26 -6.71 -0.51
C ASP A 53 7.14 -6.06 0.56
N GLY A 54 6.68 -6.11 1.82
CA GLY A 54 7.42 -5.53 2.95
C GLY A 54 7.51 -4.01 2.88
N ASP A 55 8.69 -3.47 2.60
CA ASP A 55 8.94 -2.05 2.35
C ASP A 55 9.15 -1.74 0.85
N SER A 56 8.95 -2.73 -0.01
CA SER A 56 9.07 -2.64 -1.46
C SER A 56 7.71 -2.80 -2.15
N TYR A 57 7.70 -2.48 -3.44
CA TYR A 57 6.53 -2.65 -4.30
C TYR A 57 6.92 -3.51 -5.50
N ASP A 58 6.13 -4.54 -5.75
CA ASP A 58 6.27 -5.39 -6.92
C ASP A 58 5.25 -4.93 -7.97
N LEU A 59 5.76 -4.62 -9.17
CA LEU A 59 4.99 -4.17 -10.32
C LEU A 59 5.12 -5.22 -11.42
N ASP A 60 4.14 -6.09 -11.53
CA ASP A 60 4.08 -7.11 -12.57
C ASP A 60 3.41 -6.55 -13.85
N ASP A 61 3.68 -7.16 -15.01
CA ASP A 61 3.05 -6.81 -16.29
C ASP A 61 3.23 -5.34 -16.75
N VAL A 62 4.31 -4.67 -16.34
CA VAL A 62 4.57 -3.27 -16.75
C VAL A 62 4.88 -3.19 -18.24
N ILE A 63 4.00 -2.55 -19.02
CA ILE A 63 4.17 -2.36 -20.46
C ILE A 63 4.87 -1.03 -20.74
N CYS A 64 6.06 -1.08 -21.33
CA CYS A 64 6.84 0.13 -21.70
C CYS A 64 6.81 0.43 -23.20
N GLU A 65 7.30 1.62 -23.58
CA GLU A 65 7.49 2.04 -24.98
C GLU A 65 8.16 0.93 -25.81
N GLY A 66 7.54 0.57 -26.93
CA GLY A 66 7.95 -0.59 -27.74
C GLY A 66 7.16 -1.87 -27.47
N GLY A 67 6.26 -1.86 -26.48
CA GLY A 67 5.31 -2.95 -26.20
C GLY A 67 5.92 -4.15 -25.48
N LYS A 68 7.08 -3.98 -24.85
CA LYS A 68 7.70 -4.99 -23.99
C LYS A 68 7.09 -4.95 -22.59
N GLN A 69 6.93 -6.12 -21.99
CA GLN A 69 6.48 -6.31 -20.60
C GLN A 69 7.67 -6.51 -19.68
N PHE A 70 7.55 -6.00 -18.46
CA PHE A 70 8.58 -6.08 -17.45
C PHE A 70 7.99 -6.30 -16.06
N ASP A 71 8.72 -7.05 -15.25
CA ASP A 71 8.55 -7.09 -13.81
C ASP A 71 9.52 -6.07 -13.21
N ILE A 72 9.00 -5.11 -12.43
CA ILE A 72 9.78 -4.03 -11.82
C ILE A 72 9.59 -4.06 -10.31
N LYS A 73 10.69 -4.10 -9.55
CA LYS A 73 10.67 -3.93 -8.09
C LYS A 73 11.13 -2.55 -7.70
N LEU A 74 10.33 -1.86 -6.88
CA LEU A 74 10.65 -0.56 -6.31
C LEU A 74 11.00 -0.70 -4.83
N ASN A 75 11.99 0.05 -4.34
CA ASN A 75 12.21 0.18 -2.89
C ASN A 75 11.23 1.17 -2.23
N ALA A 76 11.33 1.35 -0.92
CA ALA A 76 10.49 2.26 -0.13
C ALA A 76 10.53 3.73 -0.59
N ASP A 77 11.63 4.13 -1.24
CA ASP A 77 11.85 5.46 -1.79
C ASP A 77 11.38 5.59 -3.26
N PHE A 78 10.70 4.55 -3.79
CA PHE A 78 10.24 4.43 -5.18
C PHE A 78 11.38 4.36 -6.21
N GLU A 79 12.59 3.95 -5.81
CA GLU A 79 13.68 3.71 -6.74
C GLU A 79 13.61 2.29 -7.30
N VAL A 80 13.86 2.14 -8.60
CA VAL A 80 13.94 0.83 -9.27
C VAL A 80 15.16 0.06 -8.76
N ILE A 81 14.93 -1.08 -8.11
CA ILE A 81 15.99 -1.97 -7.61
C ILE A 81 16.09 -3.27 -8.41
N GLU A 82 15.02 -3.67 -9.10
CA GLU A 82 15.03 -4.76 -10.08
C GLU A 82 14.17 -4.38 -11.29
N GLN A 83 14.63 -4.76 -12.49
CA GLN A 83 13.83 -4.71 -13.72
C GLN A 83 14.19 -5.93 -14.57
N ARG A 84 13.20 -6.77 -14.85
CA ARG A 84 13.32 -8.00 -15.63
C ARG A 84 12.30 -7.97 -16.76
N GLU A 85 12.72 -8.33 -17.97
CA GLU A 85 11.77 -8.57 -19.07
C GLU A 85 11.12 -9.95 -18.88
N GLU A 86 9.80 -10.03 -19.06
CA GLU A 86 9.03 -11.29 -19.03
C GLU A 86 9.23 -12.17 -20.27
#